data_AF-A0A0U9H5K2-F1
#
_entry.id   AF-A0A0U9H5K2-F1
#
_cell.length_a   1.000
_cell.length_b   1.000
_cell.length_c   1.000
_cell.angle_alpha   90.00
_cell.angle_beta   90.00
_cell.angle_gamma   90.00
#
_symmetry.space_group_name_H-M   'P 1'
#
loop_
_entity.id
_entity.type
_entity.pdbx_description
1 polymer ?
#
loop_
_entity_poly.entity_id
_entity_poly.type
_entity_poly.pdbx_seq_one_letter_code
_entity_poly.pdbx_strand_id
1 'polypeptide(L)' 'MDYEHPAVRKAIDAGHPYYPFSGRRNEVGVDPLGHEIHSGDEVMVLHDEIYLRRELMQQSIEVLESLGATIEIAQ' A
#
# COMPACT_ATOMS: atom_id res chain seq x y z
N MET A 1 27.86 25.83 1.32
CA MET A 1 28.26 24.88 2.38
C MET A 1 27.37 23.67 2.21
N ASP A 2 27.86 22.70 1.45
CA ASP A 2 27.18 21.44 1.15
C ASP A 2 27.27 20.51 2.35
N TYR A 3 26.12 20.15 2.90
CA TYR A 3 25.99 19.10 3.91
C TYR A 3 25.51 17.81 3.24
N GLU A 4 26.34 17.19 2.40
CA GLU A 4 26.12 15.80 1.97
C GLU A 4 26.96 14.87 2.84
N HIS A 5 26.47 14.55 4.03
CA HIS A 5 27.07 13.51 4.86
C HIS A 5 26.87 12.14 4.16
N PRO A 6 27.91 11.31 3.97
CA PRO A 6 27.83 10.04 3.23
C PRO A 6 26.85 9.01 3.83
N ALA A 7 26.28 9.30 4.99
CA ALA A 7 25.19 8.52 5.59
C ALA A 7 23.83 8.74 4.89
N VAL A 8 23.58 9.93 4.33
CA VAL A 8 22.31 10.24 3.64
C VAL A 8 22.26 9.53 2.29
N ARG A 9 23.38 9.51 1.56
CA ARG A 9 23.50 8.83 0.26
C ARG A 9 23.24 7.32 0.35
N LYS A 10 23.71 6.67 1.42
CA LYS A 10 23.44 5.24 1.64
C LYS A 10 21.99 4.93 1.99
N ALA A 11 21.25 5.85 2.62
CA ALA A 11 19.84 5.62 2.96
C ALA A 11 18.93 5.71 1.72
N ILE A 12 19.30 6.53 0.74
CA ILE A 12 18.56 6.69 -0.53
C ILE A 12 18.85 5.51 -1.47
N ASP A 13 20.10 5.05 -1.56
CA ASP A 13 20.47 3.89 -2.40
C ASP A 13 20.08 2.52 -1.79
N ALA A 14 19.94 2.41 -0.46
CA ALA A 14 19.63 1.15 0.23
C ALA A 14 18.19 1.04 0.73
N GLY A 15 17.33 2.00 0.39
CA GLY A 15 15.89 1.88 0.57
C GLY A 15 15.37 1.76 1.99
N HIS A 16 16.10 2.02 3.09
CA HIS A 16 15.53 2.06 4.46
C HIS A 16 16.50 2.53 5.55
N PRO A 17 15.96 3.09 6.66
CA PRO A 17 16.40 2.73 8.00
C PRO A 17 15.34 1.87 8.69
N TYR A 18 15.77 0.66 9.06
CA TYR A 18 15.17 -0.21 10.07
C TYR A 18 14.97 0.57 11.38
N TYR A 19 13.73 0.84 11.74
CA TYR A 19 13.33 1.10 13.13
C TYR A 19 12.69 -0.19 13.67
N PRO A 20 13.18 -0.81 14.75
CA PRO A 20 12.63 -2.08 15.25
C PRO A 20 11.23 -1.96 15.92
N PHE A 21 10.54 -0.83 15.72
CA PHE A 21 9.22 -0.52 16.29
C PHE A 21 8.30 0.30 15.36
N SER A 22 8.57 0.37 14.04
CA SER A 22 7.71 1.06 13.05
C SER A 22 6.79 0.06 12.34
N GLY A 23 5.52 0.42 12.11
CA GLY A 23 4.39 -0.40 11.64
C GLY A 23 4.50 -1.18 10.31
N ARG A 24 5.70 -1.47 9.80
CA ARG A 24 5.97 -2.30 8.60
C ARG A 24 5.69 -3.80 8.78
N ARG A 25 5.18 -4.24 9.93
CA ARG A 25 4.84 -5.66 10.16
C ARG A 25 3.48 -6.06 9.62
N ASN A 26 2.69 -5.11 9.13
CA ASN A 26 1.36 -5.36 8.60
C ASN A 26 1.24 -5.05 7.11
N GLU A 27 2.30 -4.73 6.37
CA GLU A 27 2.16 -4.51 4.92
C GLU A 27 1.92 -5.87 4.23
N VAL A 28 0.77 -6.03 3.59
CA VAL A 28 0.33 -7.26 2.90
C VAL A 28 0.68 -7.21 1.42
N GLY A 29 0.74 -6.01 0.84
CA GLY A 29 1.13 -5.81 -0.56
C GLY A 29 0.88 -4.39 -1.05
N VAL A 30 0.99 -4.21 -2.37
CA VAL A 30 0.72 -2.94 -3.05
C VAL A 30 -0.37 -3.19 -4.09
N ASP A 31 -1.38 -2.32 -4.13
CA ASP A 31 -2.47 -2.41 -5.09
C ASP A 31 -2.02 -2.01 -6.52
N PRO A 32 -2.81 -2.29 -7.57
CA PRO A 32 -2.48 -1.90 -8.94
C PRO A 32 -2.32 -0.39 -9.17
N LEU A 33 -2.79 0.44 -8.24
CA LEU A 33 -2.71 1.91 -8.29
C LEU A 33 -1.50 2.45 -7.51
N GLY A 34 -0.73 1.57 -6.87
CA GLY A 34 0.48 1.92 -6.11
C GLY A 34 0.23 2.23 -4.63
N HIS A 35 -0.93 1.90 -4.08
CA HIS A 35 -1.23 2.09 -2.67
C HIS A 35 -0.77 0.89 -1.82
N GLU A 36 -0.12 1.18 -0.70
CA GLU A 36 0.29 0.17 0.29
C GLU A 36 -0.95 -0.36 1.04
N ILE A 37 -1.18 -1.67 0.94
CA ILE A 37 -2.23 -2.39 1.66
C ILE A 37 -1.65 -2.95 2.95
N HIS A 38 -2.33 -2.68 4.06
CA HIS A 38 -1.97 -3.20 5.36
C HIS A 38 -2.98 -4.23 5.88
N SER A 39 -2.55 -5.20 6.69
CA SER A 39 -3.42 -6.15 7.37
C SER A 39 -4.46 -5.38 8.19
N GLY A 40 -5.73 -5.74 8.02
CA GLY A 40 -6.87 -5.04 8.59
C GLY A 40 -7.45 -3.93 7.71
N ASP A 41 -6.80 -3.56 6.60
CA ASP A 41 -7.38 -2.64 5.63
C ASP A 41 -8.56 -3.31 4.91
N GLU A 42 -9.59 -2.52 4.64
CA GLU A 42 -10.72 -2.91 3.82
C GLU A 42 -10.34 -2.78 2.34
N VAL A 43 -10.45 -3.88 1.61
CA VAL A 43 -10.03 -3.99 0.22
C VAL A 43 -11.17 -4.48 -0.65
N MET A 44 -11.12 -4.14 -1.94
CA MET A 44 -12.00 -4.69 -2.96
C MET A 44 -11.22 -5.70 -3.78
N VAL A 45 -11.72 -6.93 -3.87
CA VAL A 45 -11.12 -8.02 -4.65
C VAL A 45 -11.93 -8.21 -5.93
N LEU A 46 -11.28 -8.07 -7.08
CA LEU A 46 -11.86 -8.36 -8.39
C LEU A 46 -10.97 -9.35 -9.13
N HIS A 47 -11.50 -10.54 -9.41
CA HIS A 47 -10.71 -11.65 -9.93
C HIS A 47 -9.52 -11.97 -9.00
N ASP A 48 -8.28 -11.69 -9.42
CA ASP A 48 -7.06 -11.90 -8.65
C ASP A 48 -6.38 -10.57 -8.26
N GLU A 49 -7.06 -9.44 -8.46
CA GLU A 49 -6.55 -8.10 -8.13
C GLU A 49 -7.22 -7.54 -6.88
N ILE A 50 -6.44 -6.85 -6.07
CA ILE A 50 -6.86 -6.28 -4.79
C ILE A 50 -6.67 -4.77 -4.85
N TYR A 51 -7.70 -4.00 -4.50
CA TYR A 51 -7.72 -2.55 -4.52
C TYR A 51 -8.00 -2.00 -3.12
N LEU A 52 -7.25 -0.99 -2.68
CA LEU A 52 -7.45 -0.41 -1.35
C LEU A 52 -8.70 0.48 -1.32
N ARG A 53 -9.76 0.05 -0.62
CA ARG A 53 -11.09 0.69 -0.71
C ARG A 53 -11.07 2.17 -0.32
N ARG A 54 -10.32 2.54 0.72
CA ARG A 54 -10.29 3.93 1.23
C ARG A 54 -9.70 4.93 0.24
N GLU A 55 -8.88 4.48 -0.70
CA GLU A 55 -8.24 5.32 -1.72
C GLU A 55 -9.05 5.35 -3.02
N LEU A 56 -10.08 4.52 -3.15
CA LEU A 56 -10.96 4.51 -4.32
C LEU A 56 -11.97 5.65 -4.25
N MET A 57 -12.16 6.31 -5.38
CA MET A 57 -13.30 7.21 -5.57
C MET A 57 -14.61 6.41 -5.58
N GLN A 58 -15.70 7.02 -5.13
CA GLN A 58 -17.03 6.41 -5.11
C GLN A 58 -17.43 5.78 -6.45
N GLN A 59 -17.12 6.46 -7.56
CA GLN A 59 -17.40 5.94 -8.91
C GLN A 59 -16.62 4.66 -9.23
N SER A 60 -15.36 4.58 -8.77
CA SER A 60 -14.53 3.38 -8.96
C SER A 60 -15.08 2.20 -8.16
N ILE A 61 -15.57 2.45 -6.94
CA ILE A 61 -16.22 1.43 -6.11
C ILE A 61 -17.44 0.88 -6.83
N GLU A 62 -18.34 1.75 -7.32
CA GLU A 62 -19.56 1.33 -8.03
C GLU A 62 -19.26 0.52 -9.29
N VAL A 63 -18.22 0.90 -10.04
CA VAL A 63 -17.77 0.14 -11.22
C VAL A 63 -17.24 -1.22 -10.81
N LEU A 64 -16.38 -1.31 -9.80
CA LEU A 64 -15.82 -2.57 -9.31
C LEU A 64 -16.91 -3.51 -8.79
N GLU A 65 -17.87 -3.01 -8.00
CA GLU A 65 -19.03 -3.77 -7.55
C GLU A 65 -19.86 -4.29 -8.73
N SER A 66 -20.09 -3.45 -9.76
CA SER A 66 -20.82 -3.84 -10.97
C SER A 66 -20.09 -4.92 -11.78
N LEU A 67 -18.76 -4.98 -11.70
CA LEU A 67 -17.92 -6.01 -12.29
C LEU A 67 -17.83 -7.28 -11.42
N GLY A 68 -18.45 -7.28 -10.25
CA GLY A 68 -18.51 -8.42 -9.33
C GLY A 68 -17.41 -8.44 -8.27
N ALA A 69 -16.78 -7.30 -7.98
CA ALA A 69 -15.80 -7.20 -6.91
C ALA A 69 -16.44 -7.42 -5.53
N THR A 70 -15.72 -8.05 -4.61
CA THR A 70 -16.14 -8.30 -3.23
C THR A 70 -15.34 -7.44 -2.25
N ILE A 71 -15.96 -7.05 -1.14
CA ILE A 71 -15.29 -6.34 -0.05
C ILE A 71 -14.75 -7.37 0.95
N GLU A 72 -13.46 -7.29 1.25
CA GLU A 72 -12.75 -8.17 2.19
C GLU A 72 -11.81 -7.37 3.10
N ILE A 73 -11.29 -8.05 4.13
CA ILE A 73 -10.29 -7.48 5.05
C ILE A 73 -8.95 -8.15 4.78
N ALA A 74 -7.94 -7.36 4.43
CA ALA A 74 -6.59 -7.86 4.18
C ALA A 74 -6.03 -8.58 5.42
N GLN A 75 -5.38 -9.74 5.22
CA GLN A 75 -4.77 -10.56 6.27
C GLN A 75 -3.25 -10.59 6.09
#